data_AF-A0A3D6D7P7-F1
#
_entry.id   AF-A0A3D6D7P7-F1
#
_cell.length_a   1.000
_cell.length_b   1.000
_cell.length_c   1.000
_cell.angle_alpha   90.00
_cell.angle_beta   90.00
_cell.angle_gamma   90.00
#
_symmetry.space_group_name_H-M   'P 1'
#
loop_
_entity.id
_entity.type
_entity.pdbx_description
1 polymer ?
#
loop_
_entity_poly.entity_id
_entity_poly.type
_entity_poly.pdbx_seq_one_letter_code
_entity_poly.pdbx_strand_id
1 'polypeptide(L)' 'MSLPADYHMHTPLCHHAVGEAWELAAKAVEKGLTEIGFSEHNPMIRGDWDNWHMALEDLNIYVENVR' A
#
# COMPACT_ATOMS: atom_id res chain seq x y z
N MET A 1 20.29 5.53 -16.43
CA MET A 1 19.90 6.18 -15.16
C MET A 1 18.83 5.30 -14.52
N SER A 2 18.89 5.06 -13.22
CA SER A 2 17.81 4.35 -12.51
C SER A 2 16.55 5.21 -12.48
N LEU A 3 15.39 4.57 -12.47
CA LEU A 3 14.13 5.26 -12.20
C LEU A 3 14.13 5.81 -10.76
N PRO A 4 13.48 6.96 -10.48
CA PRO A 4 13.27 7.41 -9.12
C PRO A 4 12.39 6.41 -8.36
N ALA A 5 12.57 6.32 -7.04
CA ALA A 5 11.72 5.50 -6.20
C ALA A 5 10.25 5.98 -6.21
N ASP A 6 9.31 5.03 -6.10
CA ASP A 6 7.89 5.33 -5.93
C ASP A 6 7.49 5.05 -4.47
N TYR A 7 7.12 6.10 -3.75
CA TYR A 7 6.73 6.01 -2.34
C TYR A 7 5.24 6.26 -2.09
N HIS A 8 4.44 6.42 -3.15
CA HIS A 8 3.01 6.73 -3.02
C HIS A 8 2.16 5.59 -3.57
N MET A 9 2.27 4.42 -2.92
CA MET A 9 1.57 3.21 -3.31
C MET A 9 0.54 2.79 -2.27
N HIS A 10 -0.53 2.16 -2.76
CA HIS A 10 -1.65 1.66 -1.97
C HIS A 10 -1.85 0.16 -2.20
N THR A 11 -2.57 -0.49 -1.29
CA THR A 11 -2.92 -1.91 -1.29
C THR A 11 -4.45 -2.06 -1.19
N PRO A 12 -5.02 -3.28 -1.30
CA PRO A 12 -6.47 -3.48 -1.16
C PRO A 12 -7.03 -3.07 0.21
N LEU A 13 -6.18 -2.83 1.22
CA LEU A 13 -6.58 -2.31 2.52
C LEU A 13 -7.24 -0.93 2.45
N CYS A 14 -7.03 -0.14 1.39
CA CYS A 14 -7.79 1.10 1.20
C CYS A 14 -9.20 0.91 0.61
N HIS A 15 -9.56 -0.32 0.27
CA HIS A 15 -10.85 -0.70 -0.33
C HIS A 15 -11.12 -0.14 -1.73
N HIS A 16 -10.16 0.54 -2.36
CA HIS A 16 -10.30 1.07 -3.72
C HIS A 16 -9.05 0.88 -4.59
N ALA A 17 -8.06 0.11 -4.13
CA ALA A 17 -6.93 -0.36 -4.91
C ALA A 17 -6.95 -1.89 -5.04
N VAL A 18 -6.15 -2.41 -5.95
CA VAL A 18 -6.02 -3.85 -6.23
C VAL A 18 -4.55 -4.23 -6.34
N GLY A 19 -4.25 -5.50 -6.09
CA GLY A 19 -2.90 -6.06 -6.12
C GLY A 19 -2.26 -6.08 -4.74
N GLU A 20 -1.83 -7.26 -4.30
CA GLU A 20 -1.12 -7.43 -3.04
C GLU A 20 0.25 -6.74 -3.06
N ALA A 21 0.78 -6.38 -1.89
CA ALA A 21 2.06 -5.67 -1.78
C ALA A 21 3.20 -6.38 -2.54
N TRP A 22 3.26 -7.72 -2.48
CA TRP A 22 4.25 -8.52 -3.18
C TRP A 22 4.05 -8.54 -4.70
N GLU A 23 2.81 -8.47 -5.20
CA GLU A 23 2.51 -8.38 -6.64
C GLU A 23 2.97 -7.04 -7.19
N LEU A 24 2.74 -5.98 -6.43
CA LEU A 24 3.17 -4.62 -6.77
C LEU A 24 4.71 -4.51 -6.75
N ALA A 25 5.38 -5.16 -5.78
CA ALA A 25 6.84 -5.26 -5.75
C ALA A 25 7.39 -6.02 -6.96
N ALA A 26 6.79 -7.16 -7.34
CA ALA A 26 7.16 -7.89 -8.55
C ALA A 26 7.00 -7.00 -9.80
N LYS A 27 5.93 -6.21 -9.87
CA LYS A 27 5.70 -5.28 -10.98
C LYS A 27 6.70 -4.12 -11.01
N ALA A 28 7.14 -3.64 -9.85
CA ALA A 28 8.17 -2.63 -9.73
C ALA A 28 9.51 -3.12 -10.30
N VAL A 29 9.88 -4.36 -10.00
CA VAL A 29 11.08 -5.01 -10.56
C VAL A 29 10.99 -5.11 -12.09
N GLU A 30 9.86 -5.56 -12.64
CA GLU A 30 9.65 -5.60 -14.10
C GLU A 30 9.78 -4.22 -14.77
N LYS A 31 9.39 -3.15 -14.06
CA LYS A 31 9.49 -1.77 -14.53
C LYS A 31 10.88 -1.16 -14.38
N GLY A 32 11.81 -1.82 -13.68
CA GLY A 32 13.16 -1.31 -13.43
C GLY A 32 13.23 -0.31 -12.27
N LEU A 33 12.25 -0.31 -11.37
CA LEU A 33 12.34 0.40 -10.09
C LEU A 33 13.25 -0.40 -9.15
N THR A 34 14.16 0.29 -8.47
CA THR A 34 15.08 -0.34 -7.50
C THR A 34 14.60 -0.22 -6.06
N GLU A 35 13.61 0.65 -5.82
CA GLU A 35 13.07 0.95 -4.51
C GLU A 35 11.62 1.43 -4.64
N ILE A 36 10.77 0.96 -3.72
CA ILE A 36 9.37 1.36 -3.60
C ILE A 36 8.99 1.45 -2.12
N GLY A 37 7.89 2.15 -1.82
CA GLY A 37 7.27 2.16 -0.51
C GLY A 37 5.77 2.41 -0.58
N PHE A 38 5.08 1.95 0.45
CA PHE A 38 3.62 2.06 0.56
C PHE A 38 3.26 3.20 1.51
N SER A 39 2.41 4.11 1.05
CA SER A 39 1.86 5.23 1.83
C SER A 39 0.34 5.08 1.90
N GLU A 40 -0.10 4.05 2.61
CA GLU A 40 -1.51 3.66 2.65
C GLU A 40 -2.38 4.72 3.33
N HIS A 41 -3.68 4.71 3.03
CA HIS A 41 -4.65 5.54 3.75
C HIS A 41 -4.71 5.11 5.22
N ASN A 42 -4.33 6.03 6.10
CA ASN A 42 -4.28 5.81 7.54
C ASN A 42 -5.68 5.51 8.10
N PRO A 43 -5.82 4.60 9.10
CA PRO A 43 -7.09 4.41 9.78
C PRO A 43 -7.66 5.72 10.32
N MET A 44 -8.97 5.89 10.17
CA MET A 44 -9.70 7.00 10.77
C MET A 44 -10.24 6.61 12.16
N ILE A 45 -10.49 7.62 13.00
CA ILE A 45 -11.05 7.42 14.36
C ILE A 45 -12.42 6.72 14.29
N ARG A 46 -13.16 6.95 13.20
CA ARG A 46 -14.47 6.35 12.94
C ARG A 46 -14.40 5.53 11.66
N GLY A 47 -14.72 4.25 11.73
CA GLY A 47 -14.76 3.34 10.58
C GLY A 47 -15.99 3.47 9.68
N ASP A 48 -16.95 4.34 10.04
CA ASP A 48 -18.22 4.54 9.31
C ASP A 48 -18.27 5.84 8.50
N TRP A 49 -17.13 6.51 8.32
CA TRP A 49 -17.06 7.79 7.60
C TRP A 49 -17.11 7.60 6.08
N ASP A 50 -16.26 6.72 5.55
CA ASP A 50 -16.22 6.30 4.14
C ASP A 50 -15.62 4.89 4.01
N ASN A 51 -15.31 4.48 2.78
CA ASN A 51 -14.69 3.18 2.46
C ASN A 51 -13.39 3.39 1.68
N TRP A 52 -12.53 4.31 2.13
CA TRP A 52 -11.29 4.69 1.44
C TRP A 52 -10.02 4.44 2.26
N HIS A 53 -10.15 3.85 3.44
CA HIS A 53 -9.03 3.62 4.35
C HIS A 53 -9.20 2.29 5.07
N MET A 54 -8.09 1.71 5.52
CA MET A 54 -8.13 0.48 6.31
C MET A 54 -8.87 0.70 7.64
N ALA A 55 -9.37 -0.37 8.24
CA ALA A 55 -9.83 -0.34 9.62
C ALA A 55 -8.63 -0.26 10.59
N LEU A 56 -8.84 0.26 11.80
CA LEU A 56 -7.76 0.36 12.80
C LEU A 56 -7.22 -1.02 13.17
N GLU A 57 -8.09 -2.03 13.18
CA GLU A 57 -7.72 -3.41 13.50
C GLU A 57 -6.80 -4.04 12.44
N ASP A 58 -6.84 -3.55 11.20
CA ASP A 58 -6.04 -4.04 10.08
C ASP A 58 -4.64 -3.41 10.02
N LEU A 59 -4.31 -2.45 10.89
CA LEU A 59 -3.01 -1.78 10.90
C LEU A 59 -1.83 -2.76 11.06
N ASN A 60 -1.99 -3.78 11.91
CA ASN A 60 -0.94 -4.79 12.06
C ASN A 60 -0.76 -5.63 10.80
N ILE A 61 -1.85 -5.93 10.09
CA ILE A 61 -1.82 -6.65 8.81
C ILE A 61 -1.06 -5.82 7.77
N TYR A 62 -1.34 -4.51 7.68
CA TYR A 62 -0.60 -3.60 6.82
C TYR A 62 0.90 -3.65 7.12
N VAL A 63 1.30 -3.49 8.39
CA VAL A 63 2.71 -3.49 8.78
C VAL A 63 3.38 -4.81 8.45
N GLU A 64 2.74 -5.95 8.72
CA GLU A 64 3.27 -7.27 8.38
C GLU A 64 3.45 -7.47 6.87
N ASN A 65 2.53 -6.94 6.06
CA ASN A 65 2.55 -7.08 4.60
C ASN A 65 3.67 -6.27 3.92
N VAL A 66 4.12 -5.16 4.53
CA VAL A 66 5.12 -4.26 3.92
C VAL A 66 6.48 -4.31 4.63
N ARG A 67 6.64 -5.21 5.60
CA ARG A 67 7.86 -5.37 6.40
C ARG A 67 8.99 -6.11 5.68
#